data_AF-A0A1V0DHW6-F1
#
_entry.id   AF-A0A1V0DHW6-F1
#
_cell.length_a   1.000
_cell.length_b   1.000
_cell.length_c   1.000
_cell.angle_alpha   90.00
_cell.angle_beta   90.00
_cell.angle_gamma   90.00
#
_symmetry.space_group_name_H-M   'P 1'
#
loop_
_entity.id
_entity.type
_entity.pdbx_description
1 polymer ?
#
loop_
_entity_poly.entity_id
_entity_poly.type
_entity_poly.pdbx_seq_one_letter_code
_entity_poly.pdbx_strand_id
1 'polypeptide(L)'
;MSVASYPSGVVWNRVDFPSFLDAYRRKLREAFNVRAEVDRFSVQRGIPPLVMREVQACTPLSVFIPEAYDGRGGHIHEGLAMLAASSYESLALSLTMGINGALFLQPLARYGEESVKAEVFRRFLQEKNLGGLMITEPEFGSDALSMQTSYTEEPGGYRIVGTKHWAGLTGWADFWLLTARARGEDGQLGRDIDFFVCDVSQPEQHIEVTEYFQNLGLYMIPYGVNKIDVLVPHTHRLQPETTGIKMMLDILHRSRIQFPGMAMGFLQRLLDEGLQHCRERSVGGQSLLHYDQVKKRLGRIQAFYTACSAMCTYTSEHAGLDRDLAKENVPANSIKTVVTDMMQEASQSLLQLFGAKGYRLDSIAGRAVVDSRPFQIFEGSNDILYQQISEAVLKQMRRLKESNLYRYLRQDNLTQRAADYFRDALDFEVDLKLPQRKLVELGRLLGRVVSMDMVVDLGGRGFRGDLIANCLAELKQDVENLVSSYRNMHLADVIEEYLEDSFWLEYTTRPAT
;
A
#
# COMPACT_ATOMS: atom_id res chain seq x y z
N MET A 1 13.18 32.78 -2.98
CA MET A 1 14.05 32.92 -1.79
C MET A 1 15.14 31.86 -1.87
N SER A 2 16.37 32.30 -1.61
CA SER A 2 17.71 31.69 -1.70
C SER A 2 17.87 30.17 -1.95
N VAL A 3 18.74 29.86 -2.90
CA VAL A 3 19.46 28.59 -3.06
C VAL A 3 20.39 28.42 -1.85
N ALA A 4 19.86 27.94 -0.73
CA ALA A 4 20.69 27.45 0.36
C ALA A 4 21.22 26.07 -0.04
N SER A 5 22.45 26.04 -0.55
CA SER A 5 23.33 24.89 -0.42
C SER A 5 23.44 24.58 1.07
N TYR A 6 22.70 23.58 1.55
CA TYR A 6 22.82 23.14 2.93
C TYR A 6 24.27 22.67 3.16
N PRO A 7 25.01 23.25 4.12
CA PRO A 7 26.38 22.84 4.39
C PRO A 7 26.41 21.39 4.84
N SER A 8 27.48 20.69 4.51
CA SER A 8 27.86 19.43 5.19
C SER A 8 27.87 19.70 6.70
N GLY A 9 26.88 19.18 7.44
CA GLY A 9 26.69 19.46 8.86
C GLY A 9 25.23 19.63 9.33
N VAL A 10 24.25 19.67 8.42
CA VAL A 10 22.83 19.74 8.81
C VAL A 10 22.37 18.41 9.42
N VAL A 11 21.89 18.47 10.66
CA VAL A 11 21.27 17.35 11.39
C VAL A 11 19.77 17.36 11.08
N TRP A 12 19.38 16.69 9.99
CA TRP A 12 18.04 16.76 9.40
C TRP A 12 16.88 16.36 10.32
N ASN A 13 17.15 15.47 11.26
CA ASN A 13 16.23 15.05 12.32
C ASN A 13 15.95 16.15 13.37
N ARG A 14 16.70 17.27 13.37
CA ARG A 14 16.51 18.42 14.27
C ARG A 14 15.94 19.66 13.59
N VAL A 15 15.71 19.59 12.29
CA VAL A 15 15.06 20.67 11.51
C VAL A 15 13.54 20.54 11.68
N ASP A 16 12.80 21.65 11.70
CA ASP A 16 11.33 21.59 11.72
C ASP A 16 10.79 20.86 10.49
N PHE A 17 9.64 20.19 10.64
CA PHE A 17 9.13 19.31 9.58
C PHE A 17 8.85 20.02 8.25
N PRO A 18 8.20 21.20 8.22
CA PRO A 18 8.01 21.95 6.96
C PRO A 18 9.32 22.21 6.22
N SER A 19 10.35 22.71 6.93
CA SER A 19 11.67 22.97 6.33
C SER A 19 12.36 21.69 5.85
N PHE A 20 12.25 20.59 6.61
CA PHE A 20 12.75 19.28 6.20
C PHE A 20 12.05 18.79 4.92
N LEU A 21 10.73 18.83 4.88
CA LEU A 21 9.92 18.33 3.77
C LEU A 21 10.18 19.13 2.49
N ASP A 22 10.30 20.45 2.59
CA ASP A 22 10.64 21.32 1.45
C ASP A 22 12.04 21.06 0.91
N ALA A 23 13.01 20.81 1.81
CA ALA A 23 14.35 20.40 1.40
C ALA A 23 14.34 19.03 0.72
N TYR A 24 13.58 18.08 1.27
CA TYR A 24 13.45 16.74 0.73
C TYR A 24 12.83 16.75 -0.68
N ARG A 25 11.70 17.45 -0.86
CA ARG A 25 11.06 17.64 -2.18
C ARG A 25 12.02 18.24 -3.21
N ARG A 26 12.78 19.26 -2.81
CA ARG A 26 13.77 19.89 -3.69
C ARG A 26 14.86 18.90 -4.10
N LYS A 27 15.37 18.10 -3.15
CA LYS A 27 16.38 17.08 -3.42
C LYS A 27 15.86 15.97 -4.33
N LEU A 28 14.63 15.50 -4.10
CA LEU A 28 13.99 14.54 -4.98
C LEU A 28 13.88 15.09 -6.41
N ARG A 29 13.40 16.32 -6.57
CA ARG A 29 13.28 16.96 -7.88
C ARG A 29 14.63 17.13 -8.57
N GLU A 30 15.66 17.58 -7.84
CA GLU A 30 17.04 17.69 -8.35
C GLU A 30 17.57 16.32 -8.81
N ALA A 31 17.40 15.28 -8.00
CA ALA A 31 17.92 13.95 -8.26
C ALA A 31 17.20 13.25 -9.43
N PHE A 32 15.88 13.35 -9.51
CA PHE A 32 15.06 12.61 -10.48
C PHE A 32 14.88 13.32 -11.83
N ASN A 33 14.96 14.65 -11.87
CA ASN A 33 14.64 15.44 -13.07
C ASN A 33 15.77 16.34 -13.58
N VAL A 34 16.76 16.70 -12.74
CA VAL A 34 17.84 17.63 -13.14
C VAL A 34 19.16 16.90 -13.33
N ARG A 35 19.56 16.10 -12.35
CA ARG A 35 20.84 15.35 -12.36
C ARG A 35 20.72 14.00 -13.03
N ALA A 36 19.52 13.44 -13.05
CA ALA A 36 19.17 12.25 -13.83
C ALA A 36 17.82 12.49 -14.54
N GLU A 37 17.44 11.53 -15.39
CA GLU A 37 16.18 11.54 -16.11
C GLU A 37 15.41 10.27 -15.72
N VAL A 38 14.41 10.42 -14.85
CA VAL A 38 13.61 9.29 -14.31
C VAL A 38 13.06 8.39 -15.41
N ASP A 39 12.62 8.97 -16.52
CA ASP A 39 12.09 8.25 -17.67
C ASP A 39 13.11 7.28 -18.30
N ARG A 40 14.41 7.58 -18.20
CA ARG A 40 15.48 6.73 -18.72
C ARG A 40 15.94 5.65 -17.75
N PHE A 41 16.16 5.98 -16.49
CA PHE A 41 16.69 4.98 -15.56
C PHE A 41 15.60 4.09 -14.96
N SER A 42 14.33 4.51 -15.01
CA SER A 42 13.20 3.68 -14.55
C SER A 42 12.98 2.40 -15.34
N VAL A 43 13.55 2.31 -16.55
CA VAL A 43 13.53 1.09 -17.37
C VAL A 43 14.65 0.11 -17.01
N GLN A 44 15.52 0.47 -16.07
CA GLN A 44 16.63 -0.36 -15.61
C GLN A 44 16.40 -0.84 -14.18
N ARG A 45 17.09 -1.94 -13.82
CA ARG A 45 17.06 -2.47 -12.47
C ARG A 45 17.75 -1.50 -11.52
N GLY A 46 17.02 -1.10 -10.48
CA GLY A 46 17.57 -0.30 -9.39
C GLY A 46 17.46 1.22 -9.54
N ILE A 47 17.62 1.91 -8.42
CA ILE A 47 17.82 3.37 -8.39
C ILE A 47 19.32 3.62 -8.54
N PRO A 48 19.78 4.51 -9.45
CA PRO A 48 21.19 4.82 -9.59
C PRO A 48 21.82 5.22 -8.24
N PRO A 49 23.01 4.72 -7.88
CA PRO A 49 23.61 5.00 -6.56
C PRO A 49 23.74 6.48 -6.22
N LEU A 50 24.03 7.33 -7.22
CA LEU A 50 24.08 8.78 -7.05
C LEU A 50 22.71 9.36 -6.66
N VAL A 51 21.63 8.93 -7.33
CA VAL A 51 20.26 9.35 -7.04
C VAL A 51 19.89 8.90 -5.62
N MET A 52 20.14 7.63 -5.28
CA MET A 52 19.83 7.12 -3.94
C MET A 52 20.60 7.87 -2.85
N ARG A 53 21.89 8.20 -3.08
CA ARG A 53 22.68 9.00 -2.15
C ARG A 53 22.08 10.38 -1.90
N GLU A 54 21.54 11.03 -2.93
CA GLU A 54 20.88 12.34 -2.79
C GLU A 54 19.57 12.25 -2.03
N VAL A 55 18.78 11.21 -2.27
CA VAL A 55 17.57 10.92 -1.49
C VAL A 55 17.92 10.71 -0.01
N GLN A 56 18.92 9.86 0.25
CA GLN A 56 19.42 9.49 1.57
C GLN A 56 20.09 10.66 2.31
N ALA A 57 20.55 11.69 1.59
CA ALA A 57 21.24 12.84 2.19
C ALA A 57 20.37 13.61 3.20
N CYS A 58 19.04 13.59 3.03
CA CYS A 58 18.10 14.19 3.98
C CYS A 58 17.77 13.27 5.16
N THR A 59 18.23 12.02 5.16
CA THR A 59 17.84 10.99 6.17
C THR A 59 16.32 10.82 6.27
N PRO A 60 15.62 10.55 5.15
CA PRO A 60 14.15 10.59 5.14
C PRO A 60 13.49 9.59 6.08
N LEU A 61 14.13 8.44 6.33
CA LEU A 61 13.63 7.42 7.24
C LEU A 61 13.61 7.84 8.72
N SER A 62 14.24 8.96 9.08
CA SER A 62 14.17 9.51 10.44
C SER A 62 12.74 9.86 10.87
N VAL A 63 11.81 10.08 9.94
CA VAL A 63 10.38 10.30 10.22
C VAL A 63 9.69 9.10 10.88
N PHE A 64 10.28 7.89 10.77
CA PHE A 64 9.75 6.66 11.38
C PHE A 64 10.44 6.26 12.68
N ILE A 65 11.51 6.97 13.06
CA ILE A 65 12.33 6.64 14.23
C ILE A 65 11.87 7.50 15.42
N PRO A 66 11.68 6.93 16.62
CA PRO A 66 11.34 7.72 17.82
C PRO A 66 12.41 8.75 18.19
N GLU A 67 12.02 9.86 18.82
CA GLU A 67 12.94 10.93 19.26
C GLU A 67 14.01 10.42 20.22
N ALA A 68 13.67 9.44 21.07
CA ALA A 68 14.60 8.81 22.02
C ALA A 68 15.82 8.16 21.36
N TYR A 69 15.76 7.89 20.04
CA TYR A 69 16.86 7.34 19.25
C TYR A 69 17.30 8.29 18.14
N ASP A 70 17.27 9.60 18.41
CA ASP A 70 17.62 10.67 17.47
C ASP A 70 16.74 10.70 16.20
N GLY A 71 15.55 10.11 16.22
CA GLY A 71 14.57 10.23 15.14
C GLY A 71 13.72 11.51 15.23
N ARG A 72 12.69 11.59 14.38
CA ARG A 72 11.71 12.69 14.36
C ARG A 72 10.40 12.35 15.09
N GLY A 73 10.40 11.30 15.91
CA GLY A 73 9.27 10.95 16.77
C GLY A 73 8.26 9.96 16.18
N GLY A 74 8.44 9.49 14.95
CA GLY A 74 7.52 8.51 14.37
C GLY A 74 6.11 9.07 14.13
N HIS A 75 5.98 10.38 13.95
CA HIS A 75 4.70 11.03 13.72
C HIS A 75 4.11 10.58 12.37
N ILE A 76 2.90 10.01 12.41
CA ILE A 76 2.28 9.39 11.23
C ILE A 76 2.14 10.37 10.07
N HIS A 77 1.69 11.60 10.33
CA HIS A 77 1.54 12.62 9.29
C HIS A 77 2.87 12.99 8.61
N GLU A 78 3.99 12.96 9.33
CA GLU A 78 5.32 13.21 8.75
C GLU A 78 5.73 12.07 7.81
N GLY A 79 5.52 10.82 8.24
CA GLY A 79 5.74 9.64 7.42
C GLY A 79 4.91 9.65 6.14
N LEU A 80 3.60 9.92 6.25
CA LEU A 80 2.70 10.01 5.10
C LEU A 80 3.13 11.11 4.11
N ALA A 81 3.53 12.28 4.60
CA ALA A 81 3.93 13.39 3.74
C ALA A 81 5.31 13.17 3.08
N MET A 82 6.23 12.48 3.75
CA MET A 82 7.50 12.04 3.17
C MET A 82 7.28 10.99 2.06
N LEU A 83 6.38 10.01 2.28
CA LEU A 83 5.97 9.06 1.24
C LEU A 83 5.29 9.75 0.05
N ALA A 84 4.44 10.75 0.32
CA ALA A 84 3.80 11.54 -0.74
C ALA A 84 4.84 12.32 -1.58
N ALA A 85 5.85 12.93 -0.94
CA ALA A 85 6.94 13.57 -1.66
C ALA A 85 7.71 12.58 -2.54
N SER A 86 7.98 11.37 -2.04
CA SER A 86 8.69 10.32 -2.77
C SER A 86 7.90 9.82 -3.99
N SER A 87 6.61 9.51 -3.79
CA SER A 87 5.73 8.94 -4.82
C SER A 87 5.39 9.90 -5.95
N TYR A 88 5.46 11.22 -5.70
CA TYR A 88 5.34 12.23 -6.75
C TYR A 88 6.45 12.11 -7.82
N GLU A 89 7.65 11.67 -7.42
CA GLU A 89 8.79 11.49 -8.34
C GLU A 89 8.96 10.02 -8.78
N SER A 90 8.72 9.06 -7.87
CA SER A 90 8.80 7.62 -8.19
C SER A 90 8.00 6.79 -7.18
N LEU A 91 7.01 6.06 -7.69
CA LEU A 91 6.23 5.12 -6.87
C LEU A 91 7.11 4.00 -6.30
N ALA A 92 8.11 3.54 -7.06
CA ALA A 92 9.07 2.55 -6.59
C ALA A 92 9.92 3.08 -5.43
N LEU A 93 10.42 4.32 -5.52
CA LEU A 93 11.14 4.95 -4.40
C LEU A 93 10.25 5.05 -3.16
N SER A 94 9.01 5.48 -3.33
CA SER A 94 8.06 5.58 -2.22
C SER A 94 7.80 4.23 -1.57
N LEU A 95 7.67 3.16 -2.35
CA LEU A 95 7.52 1.81 -1.80
C LEU A 95 8.79 1.36 -1.08
N THR A 96 9.99 1.64 -1.60
CA THR A 96 11.25 1.41 -0.86
C THR A 96 11.22 2.09 0.50
N MET A 97 10.86 3.36 0.57
CA MET A 97 10.75 4.09 1.84
C MET A 97 9.65 3.52 2.75
N GLY A 98 8.53 3.08 2.18
CA GLY A 98 7.43 2.45 2.90
C GLY A 98 7.81 1.09 3.51
N ILE A 99 8.54 0.24 2.77
CA ILE A 99 9.07 -1.03 3.27
C ILE A 99 9.98 -0.79 4.49
N ASN A 100 10.91 0.16 4.36
CA ASN A 100 11.83 0.51 5.44
C ASN A 100 11.10 1.08 6.66
N GLY A 101 10.21 2.05 6.44
CA GLY A 101 9.50 2.74 7.49
C GLY A 101 8.43 1.89 8.17
N ALA A 102 7.41 1.51 7.41
CA ALA A 102 6.21 0.87 7.93
C ALA A 102 6.38 -0.63 8.19
N LEU A 103 7.24 -1.34 7.44
CA LEU A 103 7.40 -2.79 7.58
C LEU A 103 8.61 -3.22 8.40
N PHE A 104 9.56 -2.32 8.65
CA PHE A 104 10.73 -2.62 9.47
C PHE A 104 10.86 -1.70 10.69
N LEU A 105 11.02 -0.40 10.48
CA LEU A 105 11.32 0.55 11.57
C LEU A 105 10.18 0.70 12.58
N GLN A 106 8.92 0.81 12.12
CA GLN A 106 7.77 0.92 13.02
C GLN A 106 7.53 -0.36 13.84
N PRO A 107 7.53 -1.59 13.25
CA PRO A 107 7.46 -2.81 14.04
C PRO A 107 8.60 -2.95 15.04
N LEU A 108 9.84 -2.60 14.65
CA LEU A 108 10.99 -2.61 15.56
C LEU A 108 10.82 -1.61 16.70
N ALA A 109 10.34 -0.40 16.41
CA ALA A 109 10.11 0.63 17.44
C ALA A 109 9.07 0.16 18.47
N ARG A 110 8.01 -0.49 18.01
CA ARG A 110 6.90 -0.95 18.86
C ARG A 110 7.22 -2.23 19.64
N TYR A 111 7.80 -3.23 18.97
CA TYR A 111 7.93 -4.58 19.51
C TYR A 111 9.37 -5.06 19.70
N GLY A 112 10.38 -4.30 19.26
CA GLY A 112 11.79 -4.66 19.47
C GLY A 112 12.17 -4.70 20.95
N GLU A 113 13.21 -5.46 21.27
CA GLU A 113 13.88 -5.33 22.56
C GLU A 113 14.69 -4.03 22.62
N GLU A 114 14.67 -3.34 23.76
CA GLU A 114 15.41 -2.09 23.97
C GLU A 114 16.92 -2.22 23.69
N SER A 115 17.51 -3.37 23.99
CA SER A 115 18.94 -3.65 23.73
C SER A 115 19.29 -3.67 22.24
N VAL A 116 18.32 -3.91 21.35
CA VAL A 116 18.50 -3.98 19.89
C VAL A 116 18.18 -2.64 19.22
N LYS A 117 17.14 -1.93 19.70
CA LYS A 117 16.60 -0.72 19.05
C LYS A 117 17.65 0.35 18.78
N ALA A 118 18.43 0.73 19.80
CA ALA A 118 19.33 1.88 19.71
C ALA A 118 20.38 1.72 18.61
N GLU A 119 20.98 0.53 18.52
CA GLU A 119 22.01 0.25 17.52
C GLU A 119 21.43 0.19 16.10
N VAL A 120 20.29 -0.49 15.92
CA VAL A 120 19.64 -0.56 14.61
C VAL A 120 19.23 0.83 14.12
N PHE A 121 18.57 1.64 14.96
CA PHE A 121 18.17 2.99 14.56
C PHE A 121 19.36 3.90 14.25
N ARG A 122 20.44 3.81 15.03
CA ARG A 122 21.69 4.52 14.75
C ARG A 122 22.22 4.18 13.34
N ARG A 123 22.22 2.90 12.96
CA ARG A 123 22.69 2.46 11.63
C ARG A 123 21.80 2.97 10.49
N PHE A 124 20.48 2.99 10.67
CA PHE A 124 19.59 3.63 9.68
C PHE A 124 19.86 5.14 9.52
N LEU A 125 20.11 5.84 10.63
CA LEU A 125 20.38 7.27 10.59
C LEU A 125 21.76 7.61 10.01
N GLN A 126 22.79 6.85 10.38
CA GLN A 126 24.20 7.19 10.09
C GLN A 126 24.72 6.44 8.86
N GLU A 127 24.48 5.14 8.79
CA GLU A 127 25.03 4.23 7.76
C GLU A 127 24.10 4.11 6.54
N LYS A 128 22.87 4.65 6.64
CA LYS A 128 21.88 4.67 5.54
C LYS A 128 21.38 3.28 5.14
N ASN A 129 21.40 2.37 6.11
CA ASN A 129 20.97 0.98 5.95
C ASN A 129 19.51 0.89 5.52
N LEU A 130 19.21 -0.23 4.87
CA LEU A 130 17.87 -0.62 4.46
C LEU A 130 17.37 -1.81 5.28
N GLY A 131 16.06 -1.87 5.45
CA GLY A 131 15.35 -2.95 6.11
C GLY A 131 14.19 -3.46 5.26
N GLY A 132 13.67 -4.63 5.63
CA GLY A 132 12.46 -5.17 5.05
C GLY A 132 11.78 -6.22 5.92
N LEU A 133 10.69 -6.79 5.42
CA LEU A 133 9.88 -7.79 6.09
C LEU A 133 9.71 -9.01 5.18
N MET A 134 9.93 -10.22 5.73
CA MET A 134 9.76 -11.48 5.02
C MET A 134 8.66 -12.33 5.67
N ILE A 135 7.49 -12.39 5.01
CA ILE A 135 6.36 -13.23 5.43
C ILE A 135 6.15 -14.38 4.44
N THR A 136 5.91 -14.03 3.18
CA THR A 136 5.42 -14.89 2.10
C THR A 136 6.38 -16.01 1.73
N GLU A 137 5.84 -17.19 1.46
CA GLU A 137 6.56 -18.39 1.01
C GLU A 137 5.95 -18.93 -0.30
N PRO A 138 6.68 -19.71 -1.11
CA PRO A 138 6.21 -20.23 -2.40
C PRO A 138 4.78 -20.79 -2.42
N GLU A 139 4.41 -21.59 -1.42
CA GLU A 139 3.10 -22.22 -1.30
C GLU A 139 2.14 -21.46 -0.35
N PHE A 140 2.62 -20.40 0.32
CA PHE A 140 1.90 -19.71 1.40
C PHE A 140 1.92 -18.18 1.19
N GLY A 141 1.00 -17.73 0.33
CA GLY A 141 0.72 -16.31 0.09
C GLY A 141 -0.40 -15.79 0.98
N SER A 142 -1.65 -15.86 0.50
CA SER A 142 -2.83 -15.42 1.26
C SER A 142 -3.04 -16.20 2.56
N ASP A 143 -2.58 -17.45 2.62
CA ASP A 143 -2.59 -18.29 3.83
C ASP A 143 -1.24 -18.20 4.58
N ALA A 144 -0.84 -16.99 4.95
CA ALA A 144 0.42 -16.74 5.65
C ALA A 144 0.48 -17.44 7.03
N LEU A 145 -0.66 -17.77 7.65
CA LEU A 145 -0.70 -18.46 8.94
C LEU A 145 -0.20 -19.90 8.87
N SER A 146 -0.27 -20.51 7.69
CA SER A 146 0.19 -21.88 7.44
C SER A 146 1.64 -21.96 6.96
N MET A 147 2.42 -20.88 7.06
CA MET A 147 3.82 -20.83 6.68
C MET A 147 4.65 -21.97 7.30
N GLN A 148 5.73 -22.37 6.63
CA GLN A 148 6.58 -23.50 7.00
C GLN A 148 7.95 -23.08 7.53
N THR A 149 8.36 -21.83 7.31
CA THR A 149 9.57 -21.31 7.96
C THR A 149 9.44 -21.44 9.46
N SER A 150 10.46 -22.04 10.07
CA SER A 150 10.42 -22.48 11.45
C SER A 150 11.64 -22.02 12.21
N TYR A 151 11.52 -21.94 13.54
CA TYR A 151 12.67 -21.72 14.41
C TYR A 151 12.77 -22.76 15.52
N THR A 152 14.00 -23.04 15.94
CA THR A 152 14.35 -23.81 17.14
C THR A 152 15.25 -22.98 18.03
N GLU A 153 15.15 -23.17 19.34
CA GLU A 153 16.06 -22.55 20.30
C GLU A 153 17.37 -23.35 20.34
N GLU A 154 18.51 -22.66 20.20
CA GLU A 154 19.85 -23.25 20.19
C GLU A 154 20.79 -22.43 21.09
N PRO A 155 21.94 -22.98 21.53
CA PRO A 155 22.94 -22.19 22.25
C PRO A 155 23.36 -20.95 21.43
N GLY A 156 23.07 -19.76 21.95
CA GLY A 156 23.38 -18.50 21.29
C GLY A 156 22.17 -17.79 20.66
N GLY A 157 21.02 -18.46 20.53
CA GLY A 157 19.80 -17.79 20.07
C GLY A 157 18.78 -18.72 19.40
N TYR A 158 18.21 -18.24 18.30
CA TYR A 158 17.21 -18.94 17.52
C TYR A 158 17.76 -19.28 16.13
N ARG A 159 17.77 -20.58 15.80
CA ARG A 159 18.06 -21.05 14.44
C ARG A 159 16.76 -20.98 13.64
N ILE A 160 16.76 -20.24 12.54
CA ILE A 160 15.59 -20.04 11.67
C ILE A 160 15.89 -20.68 10.32
N VAL A 161 14.99 -21.57 9.87
CA VAL A 161 15.14 -22.33 8.62
C VAL A 161 13.87 -22.26 7.80
N GLY A 162 13.99 -21.97 6.50
CA GLY A 162 12.87 -21.96 5.56
C GLY A 162 13.19 -21.29 4.23
N THR A 163 12.14 -20.94 3.49
CA THR A 163 12.25 -20.25 2.20
C THR A 163 11.24 -19.11 2.15
N LYS A 164 11.71 -17.91 1.85
CA LYS A 164 10.88 -16.70 1.71
C LYS A 164 10.99 -16.18 0.29
N HIS A 165 9.91 -15.62 -0.25
CA HIS A 165 9.95 -14.99 -1.58
C HIS A 165 9.15 -13.69 -1.62
N TRP A 166 9.33 -12.91 -2.69
CA TRP A 166 8.65 -11.62 -2.91
C TRP A 166 8.87 -10.56 -1.82
N ALA A 167 9.89 -10.74 -0.98
CA ALA A 167 10.35 -9.70 -0.07
C ALA A 167 10.96 -8.56 -0.89
N GLY A 168 10.38 -7.37 -0.83
CA GLY A 168 10.94 -6.21 -1.52
C GLY A 168 12.28 -5.84 -0.92
N LEU A 169 13.27 -5.51 -1.76
CA LEU A 169 14.68 -5.29 -1.39
C LEU A 169 15.48 -6.59 -1.15
N THR A 170 15.04 -7.73 -1.71
CA THR A 170 15.83 -8.96 -1.76
C THR A 170 17.25 -8.68 -2.25
N GLY A 171 18.26 -9.15 -1.50
CA GLY A 171 19.68 -8.95 -1.77
C GLY A 171 20.21 -7.54 -1.51
N TRP A 172 19.36 -6.59 -1.13
CA TRP A 172 19.71 -5.18 -0.92
C TRP A 172 19.48 -4.68 0.50
N ALA A 173 18.55 -5.27 1.25
CA ALA A 173 18.32 -4.87 2.64
C ALA A 173 19.43 -5.38 3.56
N ASP A 174 19.89 -4.52 4.47
CA ASP A 174 20.86 -4.84 5.51
C ASP A 174 20.20 -5.53 6.72
N PHE A 175 18.91 -5.29 6.92
CA PHE A 175 18.13 -5.91 7.97
C PHE A 175 16.83 -6.52 7.47
N TRP A 176 16.41 -7.61 8.09
CA TRP A 176 15.10 -8.22 7.87
C TRP A 176 14.36 -8.44 9.17
N LEU A 177 13.04 -8.25 9.14
CA LEU A 177 12.14 -8.94 10.05
C LEU A 177 11.73 -10.25 9.39
N LEU A 178 12.23 -11.37 9.92
CA LEU A 178 11.90 -12.71 9.47
C LEU A 178 10.73 -13.25 10.28
N THR A 179 9.72 -13.81 9.62
CA THR A 179 8.65 -14.53 10.32
C THR A 179 8.86 -16.03 10.31
N ALA A 180 8.66 -16.65 11.46
CA ALA A 180 8.79 -18.09 11.63
C ALA A 180 7.86 -18.62 12.73
N ARG A 181 7.56 -19.92 12.66
CA ARG A 181 6.78 -20.64 13.68
C ARG A 181 7.70 -21.50 14.53
N ALA A 182 7.41 -21.60 15.83
CA ALA A 182 8.18 -22.46 16.72
C ALA A 182 8.07 -23.92 16.25
N ARG A 183 9.21 -24.63 16.15
CA ARG A 183 9.22 -26.07 15.91
C ARG A 183 9.28 -26.79 17.26
N GLY A 184 8.24 -27.58 17.54
CA GLY A 184 8.17 -28.41 18.74
C GLY A 184 9.10 -29.62 18.68
N GLU A 185 9.32 -30.26 19.83
CA GLU A 185 10.12 -31.49 19.94
C GLU A 185 9.55 -32.65 19.11
N ASP A 186 8.24 -32.65 18.87
CA ASP A 186 7.52 -33.60 18.00
C ASP A 186 7.67 -33.29 16.51
N GLY A 187 8.43 -32.25 16.17
CA GLY A 187 8.67 -31.77 14.81
C GLY A 187 7.53 -30.92 14.23
N GLN A 188 6.41 -30.74 14.95
CA GLN A 188 5.27 -29.96 14.49
C GLN A 188 5.51 -28.45 14.65
N LEU A 189 4.87 -27.66 13.79
CA LEU A 189 4.94 -26.20 13.87
C LEU A 189 3.83 -25.66 14.77
N GLY A 190 4.22 -24.83 15.73
CA GLY A 190 3.31 -24.11 16.61
C GLY A 190 2.32 -23.25 15.84
N ARG A 191 1.18 -22.90 16.46
CA ARG A 191 0.14 -22.10 15.80
C ARG A 191 0.52 -20.63 15.65
N ASP A 192 1.41 -20.13 16.50
CA ASP A 192 1.76 -18.71 16.56
C ASP A 192 2.93 -18.38 15.61
N ILE A 193 3.07 -17.09 15.27
CA ILE A 193 4.12 -16.57 14.38
C ILE A 193 4.95 -15.55 15.13
N ASP A 194 6.25 -15.80 15.22
CA ASP A 194 7.22 -14.88 15.79
C ASP A 194 7.98 -14.11 14.71
N PHE A 195 8.50 -12.96 15.10
CA PHE A 195 9.27 -12.05 14.25
C PHE A 195 10.67 -11.89 14.82
N PHE A 196 11.67 -11.90 13.94
CA PHE A 196 13.07 -11.86 14.34
C PHE A 196 13.84 -10.82 13.53
N VAL A 197 14.59 -9.98 14.22
CA VAL A 197 15.57 -9.07 13.58
C VAL A 197 16.75 -9.90 13.08
N CYS A 198 17.02 -9.83 11.79
CA CYS A 198 18.15 -10.45 11.13
C CYS A 198 19.04 -9.34 10.54
N ASP A 199 20.31 -9.29 10.93
CA ASP A 199 21.33 -8.37 10.43
C ASP A 199 22.22 -9.11 9.44
N VAL A 200 22.01 -8.90 8.14
CA VAL A 200 22.69 -9.70 7.09
C VAL A 200 24.18 -9.41 6.99
N SER A 201 24.68 -8.37 7.69
CA SER A 201 26.11 -8.09 7.79
C SER A 201 26.84 -9.06 8.73
N GLN A 202 26.11 -9.80 9.58
CA GLN A 202 26.67 -10.86 10.41
C GLN A 202 26.78 -12.17 9.60
N PRO A 203 27.94 -12.85 9.62
CA PRO A 203 28.13 -14.08 8.83
C PRO A 203 27.07 -15.17 9.08
N GLU A 204 26.65 -15.38 10.34
CA GLU A 204 25.64 -16.39 10.71
C GLU A 204 24.20 -15.98 10.40
N GLN A 205 24.00 -14.74 9.92
CA GLN A 205 22.70 -14.18 9.57
C GLN A 205 22.62 -13.83 8.08
N HIS A 206 23.63 -14.21 7.29
CA HIS A 206 23.62 -14.03 5.85
C HIS A 206 22.46 -14.82 5.22
N ILE A 207 21.75 -14.19 4.29
CA ILE A 207 20.63 -14.80 3.56
C ILE A 207 21.06 -15.05 2.11
N GLU A 208 21.02 -16.30 1.68
CA GLU A 208 21.31 -16.69 0.31
C GLU A 208 20.11 -16.36 -0.60
N VAL A 209 20.34 -15.52 -1.61
CA VAL A 209 19.34 -15.27 -2.68
C VAL A 209 19.54 -16.29 -3.79
N THR A 210 18.61 -17.24 -3.92
CA THR A 210 18.72 -18.34 -4.89
C THR A 210 18.19 -17.96 -6.27
N GLU A 211 17.33 -16.94 -6.36
CA GLU A 211 16.76 -16.45 -7.61
C GLU A 211 16.37 -14.98 -7.49
N TYR A 212 16.63 -14.18 -8.53
CA TYR A 212 16.08 -12.82 -8.68
C TYR A 212 14.97 -12.80 -9.73
N PHE A 213 13.82 -12.23 -9.36
CA PHE A 213 12.64 -12.18 -10.23
C PHE A 213 12.70 -11.02 -11.24
N GLN A 214 12.16 -11.27 -12.44
CA GLN A 214 11.86 -10.24 -13.44
C GLN A 214 10.42 -9.74 -13.27
N ASN A 215 10.20 -8.83 -12.31
CA ASN A 215 8.91 -8.20 -12.06
C ASN A 215 8.51 -7.20 -13.17
N LEU A 216 7.20 -7.12 -13.43
CA LEU A 216 6.61 -6.29 -14.49
C LEU A 216 6.67 -4.78 -14.22
N GLY A 217 6.36 -4.37 -12.99
CA GLY A 217 6.37 -2.98 -12.54
C GLY A 217 7.13 -2.87 -11.22
N LEU A 218 7.34 -1.65 -10.75
CA LEU A 218 8.23 -1.34 -9.62
C LEU A 218 9.64 -1.89 -9.88
N TYR A 219 10.09 -1.81 -11.13
CA TYR A 219 11.29 -2.49 -11.63
C TYR A 219 12.57 -2.09 -10.87
N MET A 220 12.58 -0.91 -10.26
CA MET A 220 13.68 -0.45 -9.41
C MET A 220 13.87 -1.26 -8.12
N ILE A 221 12.87 -2.03 -7.68
CA ILE A 221 12.94 -2.85 -6.46
C ILE A 221 13.25 -4.30 -6.84
N PRO A 222 14.31 -4.92 -6.28
CA PRO A 222 14.56 -6.33 -6.46
C PRO A 222 13.61 -7.18 -5.61
N TYR A 223 13.21 -8.31 -6.19
CA TYR A 223 12.45 -9.38 -5.55
C TYR A 223 13.12 -10.70 -5.92
N GLY A 224 12.90 -11.74 -5.12
CA GLY A 224 13.50 -13.03 -5.40
C GLY A 224 13.11 -14.10 -4.39
N VAL A 225 13.76 -15.26 -4.53
CA VAL A 225 13.70 -16.38 -3.58
C VAL A 225 14.90 -16.28 -2.65
N ASN A 226 14.61 -16.31 -1.35
CA ASN A 226 15.56 -16.19 -0.26
C ASN A 226 15.55 -17.50 0.54
N LYS A 227 16.70 -18.17 0.61
CA LYS A 227 16.86 -19.34 1.47
C LYS A 227 17.28 -18.87 2.86
N ILE A 228 16.45 -19.19 3.84
CA ILE A 228 16.66 -18.80 5.24
C ILE A 228 17.33 -19.96 5.96
N ASP A 229 18.52 -19.72 6.47
CA ASP A 229 19.24 -20.63 7.35
C ASP A 229 20.19 -19.82 8.25
N VAL A 230 19.62 -19.17 9.28
CA VAL A 230 20.30 -18.14 10.06
C VAL A 230 20.22 -18.41 11.57
N LEU A 231 21.25 -18.00 12.32
CA LEU A 231 21.25 -17.99 13.78
C LEU A 231 21.19 -16.53 14.27
N VAL A 232 20.09 -16.16 14.94
CA VAL A 232 19.89 -14.81 15.49
C VAL A 232 19.93 -14.84 17.02
N PRO A 233 20.50 -13.82 17.70
CA PRO A 233 20.48 -13.74 19.16
C PRO A 233 19.07 -13.80 19.76
N HIS A 234 18.94 -14.27 21.00
CA HIS A 234 17.64 -14.29 21.69
C HIS A 234 16.97 -12.91 21.74
N THR A 235 17.77 -11.85 21.90
CA THR A 235 17.30 -10.47 21.98
C THR A 235 16.71 -9.94 20.68
N HIS A 236 16.94 -10.63 19.56
CA HIS A 236 16.42 -10.23 18.26
C HIS A 236 14.97 -10.66 18.02
N ARG A 237 14.39 -11.50 18.88
CA ARG A 237 12.96 -11.84 18.81
C ARG A 237 12.13 -10.64 19.26
N LEU A 238 11.17 -10.22 18.43
CA LEU A 238 10.20 -9.19 18.81
C LEU A 238 9.32 -9.68 19.96
N GLN A 239 8.89 -8.75 20.81
CA GLN A 239 8.19 -8.99 22.06
C GLN A 239 6.69 -8.71 21.89
N PRO A 240 5.85 -9.71 21.56
CA PRO A 240 4.41 -9.50 21.43
C PRO A 240 3.78 -9.22 22.80
N GLU A 241 2.85 -8.27 22.86
CA GLU A 241 2.07 -7.99 24.08
C GLU A 241 1.16 -9.15 24.49
N THR A 242 0.69 -9.95 23.53
CA THR A 242 -0.17 -11.11 23.80
C THR A 242 0.21 -12.35 23.00
N THR A 243 0.08 -12.32 21.67
CA THR A 243 0.40 -13.42 20.77
C THR A 243 1.07 -12.85 19.53
N GLY A 244 1.90 -13.65 18.88
CA GLY A 244 2.57 -13.32 17.64
C GLY A 244 1.60 -13.00 16.50
N ILE A 245 0.49 -13.74 16.40
CA ILE A 245 -0.59 -13.46 15.43
C ILE A 245 -1.21 -12.08 15.67
N LYS A 246 -1.48 -11.69 16.93
CA LYS A 246 -2.04 -10.37 17.22
C LYS A 246 -1.05 -9.26 16.84
N MET A 247 0.23 -9.45 17.16
CA MET A 247 1.30 -8.55 16.72
C MET A 247 1.39 -8.47 15.18
N MET A 248 1.32 -9.58 14.48
CA MET A 248 1.28 -9.61 13.02
C MET A 248 0.09 -8.82 12.47
N LEU A 249 -1.10 -8.98 13.06
CA LEU A 249 -2.29 -8.23 12.65
C LEU A 249 -2.13 -6.72 12.91
N ASP A 250 -1.53 -6.30 14.03
CA ASP A 250 -1.20 -4.88 14.26
C ASP A 250 -0.26 -4.36 13.16
N ILE A 251 0.84 -5.07 12.88
CA ILE A 251 1.83 -4.69 11.87
C ILE A 251 1.18 -4.56 10.49
N LEU A 252 0.37 -5.54 10.08
CA LEU A 252 -0.30 -5.53 8.77
C LEU A 252 -1.38 -4.44 8.68
N HIS A 253 -2.21 -4.25 9.72
CA HIS A 253 -3.20 -3.17 9.70
C HIS A 253 -2.53 -1.80 9.71
N ARG A 254 -1.42 -1.65 10.43
CA ARG A 254 -0.60 -0.44 10.47
C ARG A 254 0.03 -0.10 9.13
N SER A 255 0.54 -1.08 8.39
CA SER A 255 1.07 -0.82 7.05
C SER A 255 -0.06 -0.44 6.09
N ARG A 256 -1.16 -1.22 6.07
CA ARG A 256 -2.35 -0.99 5.22
C ARG A 256 -2.97 0.38 5.42
N ILE A 257 -3.18 0.81 6.67
CA ILE A 257 -3.80 2.11 6.96
C ILE A 257 -2.92 3.29 6.51
N GLN A 258 -1.61 3.10 6.35
CA GLN A 258 -0.66 4.12 5.90
C GLN A 258 -0.43 4.17 4.37
N PHE A 259 -1.04 3.27 3.58
CA PHE A 259 -0.99 3.31 2.11
C PHE A 259 -1.33 4.67 1.48
N PRO A 260 -2.28 5.48 2.01
CA PRO A 260 -2.60 6.80 1.47
C PRO A 260 -1.39 7.72 1.31
N GLY A 261 -0.35 7.58 2.13
CA GLY A 261 0.87 8.40 1.99
C GLY A 261 1.54 8.19 0.63
N MET A 262 1.67 6.95 0.18
CA MET A 262 2.23 6.62 -1.15
C MET A 262 1.25 6.98 -2.27
N ALA A 263 -0.05 6.76 -2.06
CA ALA A 263 -1.06 7.07 -3.07
C ALA A 263 -1.19 8.58 -3.31
N MET A 264 -1.03 9.41 -2.28
CA MET A 264 -1.21 10.85 -2.34
C MET A 264 -0.31 11.50 -3.39
N GLY A 265 1.00 11.28 -3.29
CA GLY A 265 1.95 11.85 -4.24
C GLY A 265 1.80 11.27 -5.64
N PHE A 266 1.51 9.97 -5.73
CA PHE A 266 1.25 9.31 -7.01
C PHE A 266 0.03 9.90 -7.72
N LEU A 267 -1.13 9.98 -7.05
CA LEU A 267 -2.36 10.56 -7.61
C LEU A 267 -2.17 12.03 -7.97
N GLN A 268 -1.45 12.80 -7.14
CA GLN A 268 -1.10 14.17 -7.46
C GLN A 268 -0.27 14.25 -8.75
N ARG A 269 0.78 13.42 -8.89
CA ARG A 269 1.60 13.40 -10.10
C ARG A 269 0.78 13.05 -11.34
N LEU A 270 -0.09 12.04 -11.27
CA LEU A 270 -0.93 11.68 -12.41
C LEU A 270 -1.90 12.80 -12.80
N LEU A 271 -2.45 13.51 -11.81
CA LEU A 271 -3.32 14.66 -12.06
C LEU A 271 -2.57 15.81 -12.73
N ASP A 272 -1.37 16.13 -12.25
CA ASP A 272 -0.54 17.22 -12.80
C ASP A 272 -0.10 16.91 -14.24
N GLU A 273 0.38 15.69 -14.51
CA GLU A 273 0.72 15.21 -15.86
C GLU A 273 -0.48 15.21 -16.80
N GLY A 274 -1.64 14.73 -16.33
CA GLY A 274 -2.88 14.69 -17.08
C GLY A 274 -3.38 16.09 -17.46
N LEU A 275 -3.39 17.01 -16.48
CA LEU A 275 -3.80 18.40 -16.69
C LEU A 275 -2.85 19.11 -17.64
N GLN A 276 -1.53 18.95 -17.47
CA GLN A 276 -0.55 19.55 -18.36
C GLN A 276 -0.72 19.04 -19.78
N HIS A 277 -0.73 17.72 -19.98
CA HIS A 277 -0.89 17.13 -21.30
C HIS A 277 -2.17 17.59 -21.99
N CYS A 278 -3.29 17.61 -21.27
CA CYS A 278 -4.57 17.99 -21.86
C CYS A 278 -4.67 19.48 -22.18
N ARG A 279 -3.95 20.35 -21.48
CA ARG A 279 -3.84 21.79 -21.81
C ARG A 279 -3.06 22.00 -23.12
N GLU A 280 -1.93 21.32 -23.25
CA GLU A 280 -0.99 21.51 -24.35
C GLU A 280 -1.43 20.79 -25.63
N ARG A 281 -2.03 19.61 -25.51
CA ARG A 281 -2.42 18.78 -26.65
C ARG A 281 -3.72 19.31 -27.28
N SER A 282 -3.66 19.60 -28.58
CA SER A 282 -4.83 19.93 -29.39
C SER A 282 -5.21 18.78 -30.33
N VAL A 283 -6.51 18.49 -30.42
CA VAL A 283 -7.12 17.56 -31.37
C VAL A 283 -8.39 18.23 -31.90
N GLY A 284 -8.68 18.09 -33.20
CA GLY A 284 -9.88 18.69 -33.79
C GLY A 284 -9.99 20.21 -33.62
N GLY A 285 -8.84 20.92 -33.53
CA GLY A 285 -8.79 22.37 -33.42
C GLY A 285 -8.97 22.94 -32.00
N GLN A 286 -9.09 22.11 -30.96
CA GLN A 286 -9.19 22.57 -29.57
C GLN A 286 -8.31 21.74 -28.62
N SER A 287 -7.99 22.32 -27.46
CA SER A 287 -7.30 21.59 -26.39
C SER A 287 -8.14 20.41 -25.91
N LEU A 288 -7.48 19.30 -25.55
CA LEU A 288 -8.15 18.12 -24.99
C LEU A 288 -9.05 18.45 -23.78
N LEU A 289 -8.70 19.48 -22.98
CA LEU A 289 -9.52 19.91 -21.84
C LEU A 289 -10.93 20.37 -22.22
N HIS A 290 -11.23 20.65 -23.49
CA HIS A 290 -12.58 21.05 -23.90
C HIS A 290 -13.52 19.87 -24.12
N TYR A 291 -12.99 18.64 -24.26
CA TYR A 291 -13.79 17.44 -24.44
C TYR A 291 -14.36 16.96 -23.10
N ASP A 292 -15.67 16.72 -23.06
CA ASP A 292 -16.37 16.32 -21.84
C ASP A 292 -15.81 15.03 -21.23
N GLN A 293 -15.56 14.00 -22.04
CA GLN A 293 -14.98 12.74 -21.57
C GLN A 293 -13.55 12.91 -21.00
N VAL A 294 -12.78 13.90 -21.46
CA VAL A 294 -11.47 14.25 -20.87
C VAL A 294 -11.67 14.89 -19.50
N LYS A 295 -12.61 15.83 -19.38
CA LYS A 295 -12.97 16.46 -18.10
C LYS A 295 -13.44 15.42 -17.10
N LYS A 296 -14.26 14.45 -17.51
CA LYS A 296 -14.70 13.34 -16.66
C LYS A 296 -13.52 12.53 -16.10
N ARG A 297 -12.54 12.16 -16.94
CA ARG A 297 -11.34 11.42 -16.48
C ARG A 297 -10.52 12.22 -15.48
N LEU A 298 -10.26 13.49 -15.77
CA LEU A 298 -9.49 14.36 -14.88
C LEU A 298 -10.23 14.65 -13.57
N GLY A 299 -11.54 14.91 -13.64
CA GLY A 299 -12.41 15.09 -12.47
C GLY A 299 -12.42 13.88 -11.55
N ARG A 300 -12.40 12.67 -12.13
CA ARG A 300 -12.32 11.42 -11.37
C ARG A 300 -10.96 11.23 -10.68
N ILE A 301 -9.84 11.53 -11.33
CA ILE A 301 -8.52 11.54 -10.68
C ILE A 301 -8.48 12.58 -9.54
N GLN A 302 -9.09 13.76 -9.74
CA GLN A 302 -9.20 14.80 -8.72
C GLN A 302 -10.07 14.38 -7.52
N ALA A 303 -11.15 13.61 -7.76
CA ALA A 303 -11.93 12.98 -6.70
C ALA A 303 -11.09 11.97 -5.90
N PHE A 304 -10.26 11.17 -6.56
CA PHE A 304 -9.35 10.22 -5.89
C PHE A 304 -8.31 10.93 -5.03
N TYR A 305 -7.72 12.04 -5.50
CA TYR A 305 -6.83 12.88 -4.69
C TYR A 305 -7.53 13.37 -3.41
N THR A 306 -8.80 13.78 -3.52
CA THR A 306 -9.60 14.26 -2.39
C THR A 306 -9.93 13.14 -1.40
N ALA A 307 -10.35 11.97 -1.89
CA ALA A 307 -10.59 10.79 -1.06
C ALA A 307 -9.31 10.34 -0.33
N CYS A 308 -8.19 10.31 -1.04
CA CYS A 308 -6.88 9.99 -0.46
C CYS A 308 -6.47 11.02 0.61
N SER A 309 -6.81 12.30 0.45
CA SER A 309 -6.56 13.35 1.45
C SER A 309 -7.33 13.08 2.74
N ALA A 310 -8.57 12.62 2.61
CA ALA A 310 -9.39 12.23 3.75
C ALA A 310 -8.83 11.00 4.47
N MET A 311 -8.37 10.00 3.71
CA MET A 311 -7.70 8.82 4.27
C MET A 311 -6.40 9.20 4.98
N CYS A 312 -5.54 10.06 4.41
CA CYS A 312 -4.34 10.55 5.08
C CYS A 312 -4.66 11.26 6.41
N THR A 313 -5.74 12.04 6.44
CA THR A 313 -6.20 12.74 7.65
C THR A 313 -6.64 11.73 8.71
N TYR A 314 -7.50 10.78 8.34
CA TYR A 314 -7.94 9.71 9.23
C TYR A 314 -6.76 8.90 9.79
N THR A 315 -5.86 8.45 8.92
CA THR A 315 -4.68 7.67 9.30
C THR A 315 -3.79 8.43 10.29
N SER A 316 -3.57 9.73 10.08
CA SER A 316 -2.75 10.56 10.96
C SER A 316 -3.27 10.61 12.40
N GLU A 317 -4.58 10.49 12.59
CA GLU A 317 -5.25 10.56 13.89
C GLU A 317 -5.46 9.19 14.54
N HIS A 318 -5.46 8.13 13.73
CA HIS A 318 -5.87 6.81 14.17
C HIS A 318 -4.74 5.78 14.25
N ALA A 319 -3.60 6.03 13.60
CA ALA A 319 -2.52 5.04 13.46
C ALA A 319 -1.26 5.33 14.30
N GLY A 320 -1.36 6.12 15.38
CA GLY A 320 -0.24 6.44 16.28
C GLY A 320 0.55 5.20 16.73
N LEU A 321 1.86 5.37 16.96
CA LEU A 321 2.78 4.28 17.32
C LEU A 321 2.40 3.57 18.62
N ASP A 322 1.73 4.26 19.53
CA ASP A 322 1.24 3.78 20.81
C ASP A 322 -0.06 2.97 20.70
N ARG A 323 -0.83 3.11 19.62
CA ARG A 323 -2.13 2.43 19.44
C ARG A 323 -1.99 1.02 18.88
N ASP A 324 -2.70 0.06 19.48
CA ASP A 324 -2.86 -1.29 18.94
C ASP A 324 -3.95 -1.31 17.85
N LEU A 325 -3.55 -1.63 16.63
CA LEU A 325 -4.40 -1.67 15.44
C LEU A 325 -4.82 -3.10 15.06
N ALA A 326 -4.53 -4.11 15.86
CA ALA A 326 -4.87 -5.50 15.54
C ALA A 326 -6.38 -5.73 15.33
N LYS A 327 -7.24 -4.86 15.90
CA LYS A 327 -8.71 -4.89 15.74
C LYS A 327 -9.26 -3.90 14.71
N GLU A 328 -8.40 -3.09 14.10
CA GLU A 328 -8.79 -2.04 13.14
C GLU A 328 -8.86 -2.58 11.70
N ASN A 329 -9.33 -3.83 11.54
CA ASN A 329 -9.32 -4.51 10.25
C ASN A 329 -10.26 -3.85 9.23
N VAL A 330 -11.44 -3.37 9.64
CA VAL A 330 -12.41 -2.70 8.74
C VAL A 330 -11.82 -1.40 8.15
N PRO A 331 -11.36 -0.41 8.95
CA PRO A 331 -10.80 0.82 8.38
C PRO A 331 -9.49 0.56 7.63
N ALA A 332 -8.58 -0.26 8.15
CA ALA A 332 -7.30 -0.54 7.48
C ALA A 332 -7.49 -1.22 6.12
N ASN A 333 -8.34 -2.26 6.06
CA ASN A 333 -8.63 -2.94 4.80
C ASN A 333 -9.41 -2.03 3.84
N SER A 334 -10.36 -1.22 4.32
CA SER A 334 -11.11 -0.28 3.47
C SER A 334 -10.19 0.75 2.83
N ILE A 335 -9.31 1.36 3.62
CA ILE A 335 -8.33 2.34 3.12
C ILE A 335 -7.41 1.72 2.07
N LYS A 336 -6.76 0.59 2.40
CA LYS A 336 -5.82 -0.05 1.47
C LYS A 336 -6.50 -0.45 0.17
N THR A 337 -7.64 -1.15 0.25
CA THR A 337 -8.29 -1.67 -0.95
C THR A 337 -8.84 -0.55 -1.84
N VAL A 338 -9.51 0.45 -1.27
CA VAL A 338 -10.10 1.55 -2.05
C VAL A 338 -9.02 2.43 -2.66
N VAL A 339 -7.99 2.83 -1.89
CA VAL A 339 -6.94 3.72 -2.41
C VAL A 339 -6.13 3.05 -3.51
N THR A 340 -5.90 1.73 -3.43
CA THR A 340 -5.15 1.00 -4.46
C THR A 340 -5.96 0.76 -5.73
N ASP A 341 -7.28 0.57 -5.61
CA ASP A 341 -8.18 0.60 -6.78
C ASP A 341 -8.15 1.99 -7.47
N MET A 342 -8.18 3.07 -6.68
CA MET A 342 -8.10 4.44 -7.19
C MET A 342 -6.78 4.72 -7.91
N MET A 343 -5.65 4.25 -7.35
CA MET A 343 -4.34 4.35 -8.01
C MET A 343 -4.35 3.67 -9.39
N GLN A 344 -4.85 2.42 -9.47
CA GLN A 344 -4.87 1.69 -10.73
C GLN A 344 -5.80 2.33 -11.77
N GLU A 345 -6.95 2.83 -11.33
CA GLU A 345 -7.90 3.51 -12.20
C GLU A 345 -7.37 4.86 -12.71
N ALA A 346 -6.68 5.62 -11.85
CA ALA A 346 -6.02 6.85 -12.24
C ALA A 346 -4.92 6.59 -13.28
N SER A 347 -4.10 5.55 -13.09
CA SER A 347 -3.06 5.15 -14.04
C SER A 347 -3.63 4.82 -15.41
N GLN A 348 -4.70 4.02 -15.48
CA GLN A 348 -5.37 3.69 -16.74
C GLN A 348 -5.96 4.94 -17.42
N SER A 349 -6.54 5.85 -16.64
CA SER A 349 -7.07 7.10 -17.16
C SER A 349 -5.97 8.00 -17.72
N LEU A 350 -4.82 8.12 -17.04
CA LEU A 350 -3.68 8.88 -17.54
C LEU A 350 -3.14 8.31 -18.84
N LEU A 351 -2.94 6.99 -18.91
CA LEU A 351 -2.49 6.32 -20.14
C LEU A 351 -3.45 6.60 -21.30
N GLN A 352 -4.75 6.50 -21.06
CA GLN A 352 -5.76 6.78 -22.07
C GLN A 352 -5.73 8.24 -22.55
N LEU A 353 -5.51 9.20 -21.65
CA LEU A 353 -5.40 10.62 -21.99
C LEU A 353 -4.17 10.91 -22.86
N PHE A 354 -3.06 10.23 -22.61
CA PHE A 354 -1.82 10.37 -23.38
C PHE A 354 -1.84 9.66 -24.74
N GLY A 355 -2.74 8.68 -24.90
CA GLY A 355 -2.84 7.86 -26.11
C GLY A 355 -1.53 7.11 -26.40
N ALA A 356 -1.17 6.99 -27.68
CA ALA A 356 0.01 6.24 -28.11
C ALA A 356 1.33 6.75 -27.49
N LYS A 357 1.45 8.05 -27.19
CA LYS A 357 2.63 8.61 -26.50
C LYS A 357 2.82 7.95 -25.13
N GLY A 358 1.71 7.69 -24.44
CA GLY A 358 1.70 7.07 -23.13
C GLY A 358 2.22 5.64 -23.10
N TYR A 359 2.16 4.93 -24.23
CA TYR A 359 2.50 3.51 -24.35
C TYR A 359 4.01 3.23 -24.50
N ARG A 360 4.84 4.28 -24.51
CA ARG A 360 6.30 4.12 -24.49
C ARG A 360 6.76 3.62 -23.12
N LEU A 361 7.78 2.76 -23.08
CA LEU A 361 8.35 2.23 -21.84
C LEU A 361 8.90 3.35 -20.92
N ASP A 362 9.43 4.41 -21.54
CA ASP A 362 9.97 5.58 -20.86
C ASP A 362 8.90 6.65 -20.57
N SER A 363 7.61 6.38 -20.77
CA SER A 363 6.52 7.29 -20.39
C SER A 363 5.96 6.95 -19.02
N ILE A 364 5.87 7.95 -18.13
CA ILE A 364 5.19 7.83 -16.82
C ILE A 364 3.76 7.29 -16.95
N ALA A 365 3.03 7.65 -18.01
CA ALA A 365 1.64 7.22 -18.18
C ALA A 365 1.51 5.69 -18.34
N GLY A 366 2.41 5.07 -19.10
CA GLY A 366 2.44 3.62 -19.27
C GLY A 366 3.00 2.91 -18.04
N ARG A 367 4.10 3.42 -17.49
CA ARG A 367 4.71 2.85 -16.27
C ARG A 367 3.78 2.89 -15.08
N ALA A 368 3.02 3.98 -14.90
CA ALA A 368 2.05 4.12 -13.82
C ALA A 368 1.09 2.92 -13.77
N VAL A 369 0.65 2.37 -14.91
CA VAL A 369 -0.27 1.22 -14.96
C VAL A 369 0.34 -0.05 -14.41
N VAL A 370 1.61 -0.32 -14.71
CA VAL A 370 2.32 -1.52 -14.23
C VAL A 370 2.87 -1.34 -12.83
N ASP A 371 3.27 -0.12 -12.45
CA ASP A 371 3.81 0.20 -11.13
C ASP A 371 2.71 0.22 -10.06
N SER A 372 1.49 0.67 -10.37
CA SER A 372 0.38 0.66 -9.41
C SER A 372 -0.30 -0.71 -9.28
N ARG A 373 -0.17 -1.60 -10.27
CA ARG A 373 -0.88 -2.88 -10.29
C ARG A 373 -0.58 -3.79 -9.08
N PRO A 374 0.69 -3.95 -8.64
CA PRO A 374 1.01 -4.79 -7.51
C PRO A 374 0.34 -4.36 -6.19
N PHE A 375 -0.06 -3.09 -6.04
CA PHE A 375 -0.69 -2.61 -4.81
C PHE A 375 -2.08 -3.23 -4.55
N GLN A 376 -2.76 -3.72 -5.59
CA GLN A 376 -4.00 -4.50 -5.44
C GLN A 376 -3.74 -5.97 -5.06
N ILE A 377 -2.47 -6.40 -5.03
CA ILE A 377 -2.01 -7.78 -4.78
C ILE A 377 -1.26 -7.86 -3.44
N PHE A 378 -0.28 -6.98 -3.25
CA PHE A 378 0.54 -6.90 -2.04
C PHE A 378 -0.30 -6.56 -0.81
N GLU A 379 0.22 -6.90 0.37
CA GLU A 379 -0.41 -6.59 1.66
C GLU A 379 -1.81 -7.19 1.84
N GLY A 380 -2.03 -8.34 1.20
CA GLY A 380 -3.32 -9.02 1.05
C GLY A 380 -4.04 -8.56 -0.22
N SER A 381 -4.44 -9.50 -1.08
CA SER A 381 -5.13 -9.15 -2.32
C SER A 381 -6.44 -8.42 -2.03
N ASN A 382 -6.82 -7.49 -2.91
CA ASN A 382 -8.01 -6.68 -2.69
C ASN A 382 -9.27 -7.55 -2.52
N ASP A 383 -9.40 -8.66 -3.25
CA ASP A 383 -10.53 -9.58 -3.11
C ASP A 383 -10.62 -10.18 -1.70
N ILE A 384 -9.50 -10.66 -1.15
CA ILE A 384 -9.46 -11.21 0.22
C ILE A 384 -9.81 -10.14 1.25
N LEU A 385 -9.26 -8.94 1.08
CA LEU A 385 -9.51 -7.84 2.02
C LEU A 385 -10.95 -7.32 1.94
N TYR A 386 -11.56 -7.25 0.76
CA TYR A 386 -12.98 -6.94 0.59
C TYR A 386 -13.87 -8.00 1.24
N GLN A 387 -13.56 -9.29 1.04
CA GLN A 387 -14.26 -10.36 1.75
C GLN A 387 -14.17 -10.18 3.28
N GLN A 388 -12.98 -9.88 3.81
CA GLN A 388 -12.77 -9.67 5.25
C GLN A 388 -13.53 -8.46 5.79
N ILE A 389 -13.67 -7.38 5.02
CA ILE A 389 -14.51 -6.22 5.39
C ILE A 389 -15.96 -6.68 5.58
N SER A 390 -16.51 -7.41 4.60
CA SER A 390 -17.87 -7.94 4.67
C SER A 390 -18.06 -8.87 5.86
N GLU A 391 -17.16 -9.84 6.05
CA GLU A 391 -17.26 -10.80 7.16
C GLU A 391 -17.24 -10.10 8.52
N ALA A 392 -16.41 -9.07 8.68
CA ALA A 392 -16.33 -8.29 9.90
C ALA A 392 -17.63 -7.50 10.16
N VAL A 393 -18.16 -6.81 9.14
CA VAL A 393 -19.43 -6.08 9.24
C VAL A 393 -20.61 -7.03 9.51
N LEU A 394 -20.73 -8.13 8.78
CA LEU A 394 -21.78 -9.13 8.98
C LEU A 394 -21.71 -9.77 10.38
N LYS A 395 -20.50 -9.97 10.93
CA LYS A 395 -20.33 -10.42 12.31
C LYS A 395 -20.85 -9.40 13.32
N GLN A 396 -20.63 -8.10 13.08
CA GLN A 396 -21.15 -7.03 13.94
C GLN A 396 -22.66 -6.90 13.82
N MET A 397 -23.21 -6.91 12.60
CA MET A 397 -24.66 -6.95 12.32
C MET A 397 -25.35 -8.09 13.09
N ARG A 398 -24.80 -9.31 13.03
CA ARG A 398 -25.29 -10.46 13.82
C ARG A 398 -25.29 -10.20 15.32
N ARG A 399 -24.23 -9.60 15.86
CA ARG A 399 -24.12 -9.27 17.28
C ARG A 399 -25.18 -8.24 17.71
N LEU A 400 -25.48 -7.27 16.85
CA LEU A 400 -26.47 -6.22 17.08
C LEU A 400 -27.91 -6.66 16.77
N LYS A 401 -28.10 -7.83 16.15
CA LYS A 401 -29.41 -8.30 15.63
C LYS A 401 -30.03 -7.31 14.64
N GLU A 402 -29.20 -6.67 13.83
CA GLU A 402 -29.62 -5.78 12.74
C GLU A 402 -29.26 -6.44 11.41
N SER A 403 -30.27 -6.65 10.56
CA SER A 403 -30.11 -7.27 9.24
C SER A 403 -30.24 -6.26 8.09
N ASN A 404 -30.76 -5.07 8.36
CA ASN A 404 -30.87 -4.00 7.39
C ASN A 404 -29.54 -3.23 7.27
N LEU A 405 -28.98 -3.18 6.05
CA LEU A 405 -27.66 -2.58 5.83
C LEU A 405 -27.64 -1.09 6.19
N TYR A 406 -28.59 -0.31 5.68
CA TYR A 406 -28.67 1.12 5.94
C TYR A 406 -28.80 1.44 7.44
N ARG A 407 -29.66 0.72 8.18
CA ARG A 407 -29.83 0.94 9.62
C ARG A 407 -28.55 0.64 10.40
N TYR A 408 -27.82 -0.41 10.03
CA TYR A 408 -26.51 -0.70 10.62
C TYR A 408 -25.52 0.44 10.34
N LEU A 409 -25.36 0.84 9.07
CA LEU A 409 -24.39 1.86 8.67
C LEU A 409 -24.65 3.21 9.34
N ARG A 410 -25.92 3.56 9.57
CA ARG A 410 -26.28 4.80 10.29
C ARG A 410 -25.86 4.80 11.77
N GLN A 411 -25.64 3.64 12.37
CA GLN A 411 -25.24 3.49 13.77
C GLN A 411 -23.73 3.26 13.96
N ASP A 412 -23.02 2.97 12.87
CA ASP A 412 -21.61 2.61 12.90
C ASP A 412 -20.70 3.84 12.74
N ASN A 413 -19.70 3.98 13.62
CA ASN A 413 -18.85 5.17 13.68
C ASN A 413 -18.00 5.40 12.42
N LEU A 414 -17.78 4.37 11.59
CA LEU A 414 -17.00 4.48 10.36
C LEU A 414 -17.86 4.87 9.15
N THR A 415 -19.19 4.90 9.29
CA THR A 415 -20.11 5.06 8.15
C THR A 415 -21.30 5.99 8.40
N GLN A 416 -21.56 6.38 9.66
CA GLN A 416 -22.72 7.18 10.05
C GLN A 416 -22.87 8.53 9.32
N ARG A 417 -21.77 9.22 8.96
CA ARG A 417 -21.83 10.50 8.24
C ARG A 417 -22.17 10.32 6.75
N ALA A 418 -21.80 9.18 6.18
CA ALA A 418 -22.06 8.85 4.78
C ALA A 418 -23.38 8.10 4.55
N ALA A 419 -23.91 7.39 5.55
CA ALA A 419 -25.05 6.49 5.38
C ALA A 419 -26.28 7.15 4.74
N ASP A 420 -26.59 8.39 5.12
CA ASP A 420 -27.76 9.12 4.61
C ASP A 420 -27.65 9.49 3.12
N TYR A 421 -26.44 9.54 2.54
CA TYR A 421 -26.26 9.75 1.09
C TYR A 421 -26.78 8.60 0.24
N PHE A 422 -26.98 7.44 0.87
CA PHE A 422 -27.25 6.17 0.20
C PHE A 422 -28.54 5.49 0.65
N ARG A 423 -29.40 6.19 1.40
CA ARG A 423 -30.62 5.63 1.98
C ARG A 423 -31.41 4.78 0.97
N ASP A 424 -31.72 5.33 -0.20
CA ASP A 424 -32.54 4.65 -1.20
C ASP A 424 -31.83 3.41 -1.81
N ALA A 425 -30.50 3.44 -1.89
CA ALA A 425 -29.70 2.36 -2.46
C ALA A 425 -29.39 1.24 -1.46
N LEU A 426 -29.22 1.57 -0.17
CA LEU A 426 -28.75 0.66 0.88
C LEU A 426 -29.83 0.21 1.87
N ASP A 427 -31.07 0.70 1.77
CA ASP A 427 -32.20 0.22 2.58
C ASP A 427 -32.70 -1.13 2.06
N PHE A 428 -31.97 -2.19 2.40
CA PHE A 428 -32.34 -3.57 2.14
C PHE A 428 -31.77 -4.51 3.20
N GLU A 429 -32.42 -5.67 3.35
CA GLU A 429 -31.97 -6.75 4.23
C GLU A 429 -30.81 -7.52 3.58
N VAL A 430 -29.73 -7.73 4.33
CA VAL A 430 -28.56 -8.47 3.86
C VAL A 430 -28.68 -9.94 4.25
N ASP A 431 -28.52 -10.84 3.27
CA ASP A 431 -28.34 -12.26 3.59
C ASP A 431 -27.02 -12.45 4.34
N LEU A 432 -27.07 -13.09 5.50
CA LEU A 432 -25.90 -13.32 6.34
C LEU A 432 -25.06 -14.51 5.86
N LYS A 433 -25.52 -15.25 4.85
CA LYS A 433 -24.87 -16.41 4.23
C LYS A 433 -24.61 -16.14 2.74
N LEU A 434 -23.61 -15.30 2.47
CA LEU A 434 -23.25 -14.93 1.10
C LEU A 434 -22.20 -15.89 0.52
N PRO A 435 -22.29 -16.25 -0.77
CA PRO A 435 -21.17 -16.85 -1.47
C PRO A 435 -20.01 -15.86 -1.54
N GLN A 436 -18.77 -16.35 -1.68
CA GLN A 436 -17.57 -15.51 -1.62
C GLN A 436 -17.62 -14.31 -2.57
N ARG A 437 -18.07 -14.50 -3.82
CA ARG A 437 -18.18 -13.40 -4.80
C ARG A 437 -19.06 -12.25 -4.28
N LYS A 438 -20.16 -12.57 -3.59
CA LYS A 438 -21.04 -11.56 -2.98
C LYS A 438 -20.44 -10.92 -1.74
N LEU A 439 -19.62 -11.63 -0.97
CA LEU A 439 -18.82 -11.02 0.09
C LEU A 439 -17.82 -10.00 -0.47
N VAL A 440 -17.17 -10.30 -1.59
CA VAL A 440 -16.26 -9.35 -2.25
C VAL A 440 -17.02 -8.12 -2.76
N GLU A 441 -18.15 -8.31 -3.45
CA GLU A 441 -18.99 -7.20 -3.94
C GLU A 441 -19.50 -6.31 -2.82
N LEU A 442 -20.02 -6.90 -1.74
CA LEU A 442 -20.43 -6.15 -0.54
C LEU A 442 -19.24 -5.42 0.11
N GLY A 443 -18.07 -6.03 0.11
CA GLY A 443 -16.86 -5.46 0.70
C GLY A 443 -16.38 -4.25 -0.07
N ARG A 444 -16.46 -4.31 -1.42
CA ARG A 444 -16.16 -3.17 -2.30
C ARG A 444 -17.07 -2.00 -1.98
N LEU A 445 -18.37 -2.25 -1.85
CA LEU A 445 -19.38 -1.25 -1.47
C LEU A 445 -19.06 -0.65 -0.10
N LEU A 446 -18.90 -1.48 0.93
CA LEU A 446 -18.63 -1.04 2.30
C LEU A 446 -17.35 -0.20 2.39
N GLY A 447 -16.29 -0.60 1.69
CA GLY A 447 -15.04 0.17 1.62
C GLY A 447 -15.25 1.58 1.06
N ARG A 448 -16.09 1.76 0.03
CA ARG A 448 -16.42 3.10 -0.51
C ARG A 448 -17.25 3.91 0.48
N VAL A 449 -18.20 3.30 1.18
CA VAL A 449 -18.99 4.00 2.21
C VAL A 449 -18.09 4.50 3.34
N VAL A 450 -17.19 3.66 3.85
CA VAL A 450 -16.18 4.04 4.87
C VAL A 450 -15.28 5.17 4.35
N SER A 451 -14.84 5.08 3.10
CA SER A 451 -14.02 6.13 2.49
C SER A 451 -14.78 7.45 2.32
N MET A 452 -16.07 7.39 1.95
CA MET A 452 -16.92 8.57 1.81
C MET A 452 -17.18 9.23 3.17
N ASP A 453 -17.33 8.44 4.23
CA ASP A 453 -17.48 8.96 5.59
C ASP A 453 -16.27 9.81 6.01
N MET A 454 -15.05 9.35 5.70
CA MET A 454 -13.82 10.13 5.90
C MET A 454 -13.83 11.43 5.08
N VAL A 455 -14.36 11.42 3.85
CA VAL A 455 -14.46 12.63 3.00
C VAL A 455 -15.46 13.62 3.57
N VAL A 456 -16.61 13.16 4.07
CA VAL A 456 -17.59 14.03 4.74
C VAL A 456 -16.97 14.68 5.97
N ASP A 457 -16.22 13.92 6.77
CA ASP A 457 -15.49 14.45 7.93
C ASP A 457 -14.45 15.49 7.52
N LEU A 458 -13.65 15.22 6.49
CA LEU A 458 -12.68 16.17 5.94
C LEU A 458 -13.35 17.47 5.46
N GLY A 459 -14.52 17.38 4.83
CA GLY A 459 -15.33 18.54 4.43
C GLY A 459 -15.80 19.36 5.62
N GLY A 460 -16.25 18.71 6.70
CA GLY A 460 -16.63 19.37 7.96
C GLY A 460 -15.49 20.15 8.62
N ARG A 461 -14.24 19.79 8.33
CA ARG A 461 -13.02 20.48 8.80
C ARG A 461 -12.60 21.68 7.96
N GLY A 462 -13.35 22.01 6.90
CA GLY A 462 -13.08 23.17 6.05
C GLY A 462 -12.13 22.91 4.87
N PHE A 463 -11.93 21.64 4.48
CA PHE A 463 -11.28 21.34 3.21
C PHE A 463 -12.10 21.92 2.03
N ARG A 464 -11.43 22.21 0.92
CA ARG A 464 -12.04 22.88 -0.25
C ARG A 464 -13.36 22.24 -0.68
N GLY A 465 -14.46 22.99 -0.54
CA GLY A 465 -15.81 22.47 -0.73
C GLY A 465 -16.12 21.98 -2.16
N ASP A 466 -15.51 22.57 -3.18
CA ASP A 466 -15.66 22.13 -4.57
C ASP A 466 -15.00 20.76 -4.83
N LEU A 467 -13.84 20.52 -4.23
CA LEU A 467 -13.17 19.21 -4.25
C LEU A 467 -14.00 18.15 -3.53
N ILE A 468 -14.51 18.49 -2.34
CA ILE A 468 -15.38 17.61 -1.56
C ILE A 468 -16.64 17.25 -2.35
N ALA A 469 -17.35 18.24 -2.90
CA ALA A 469 -18.57 18.00 -3.66
C ALA A 469 -18.35 17.05 -4.85
N ASN A 470 -17.28 17.27 -5.63
CA ASN A 470 -16.93 16.37 -6.74
C ASN A 470 -16.58 14.96 -6.26
N CYS A 471 -15.82 14.85 -5.17
CA CYS A 471 -15.44 13.55 -4.59
C CYS A 471 -16.65 12.77 -4.08
N LEU A 472 -17.56 13.43 -3.37
CA LEU A 472 -18.81 12.83 -2.88
C LEU A 472 -19.69 12.38 -4.05
N ALA A 473 -19.78 13.13 -5.13
CA ALA A 473 -20.55 12.74 -6.32
C ALA A 473 -20.00 11.47 -6.99
N GLU A 474 -18.68 11.38 -7.18
CA GLU A 474 -18.03 10.20 -7.78
C GLU A 474 -18.15 8.96 -6.87
N LEU A 475 -17.88 9.10 -5.57
CA LEU A 475 -18.05 8.00 -4.62
C LEU A 475 -19.51 7.54 -4.52
N LYS A 476 -20.47 8.48 -4.64
CA LYS A 476 -21.88 8.15 -4.66
C LYS A 476 -22.22 7.26 -5.86
N GLN A 477 -21.79 7.69 -7.05
CA GLN A 477 -21.99 6.94 -8.28
C GLN A 477 -21.34 5.54 -8.24
N ASP A 478 -20.15 5.43 -7.66
CA ASP A 478 -19.46 4.15 -7.49
C ASP A 478 -20.26 3.18 -6.61
N VAL A 479 -20.78 3.66 -5.47
CA VAL A 479 -21.60 2.84 -4.56
C VAL A 479 -22.91 2.42 -5.24
N GLU A 480 -23.60 3.32 -5.94
CA GLU A 480 -24.83 2.99 -6.67
C GLU A 480 -24.59 1.90 -7.74
N ASN A 481 -23.49 2.00 -8.48
CA ASN A 481 -23.08 0.97 -9.45
C ASN A 481 -22.79 -0.38 -8.78
N LEU A 482 -22.08 -0.37 -7.65
CA LEU A 482 -21.76 -1.57 -6.88
C LEU A 482 -23.00 -2.22 -6.28
N VAL A 483 -23.98 -1.43 -5.81
CA VAL A 483 -25.28 -1.94 -5.33
C VAL A 483 -26.01 -2.67 -6.45
N SER A 484 -26.03 -2.09 -7.66
CA SER A 484 -26.66 -2.74 -8.82
C SER A 484 -26.00 -4.08 -9.14
N SER A 485 -24.66 -4.16 -9.10
CA SER A 485 -23.93 -5.42 -9.26
C SER A 485 -24.25 -6.42 -8.16
N TYR A 486 -24.26 -5.95 -6.90
CA TYR A 486 -24.53 -6.78 -5.73
C TYR A 486 -25.93 -7.42 -5.79
N ARG A 487 -26.95 -6.66 -6.18
CA ARG A 487 -28.33 -7.17 -6.32
C ARG A 487 -28.51 -8.16 -7.46
N ASN A 488 -27.63 -8.16 -8.46
CA ASN A 488 -27.70 -9.10 -9.57
C ASN A 488 -27.20 -10.49 -9.15
N MET A 489 -28.09 -11.47 -9.04
CA MET A 489 -27.75 -12.83 -8.60
C MET A 489 -27.21 -13.73 -9.72
N HIS A 490 -27.16 -13.26 -10.98
CA HIS A 490 -26.59 -14.05 -12.06
C HIS A 490 -25.08 -14.15 -11.91
N LEU A 491 -24.60 -15.38 -11.69
CA LEU A 491 -23.19 -15.71 -11.63
C LEU A 491 -22.85 -16.42 -12.93
N ALA A 492 -21.91 -15.86 -13.69
CA ALA A 492 -21.25 -16.63 -14.74
C ALA A 492 -20.36 -17.70 -14.08
N ASP A 493 -20.43 -18.90 -14.64
CA ASP A 493 -19.57 -20.04 -14.30
C ASP A 493 -18.38 -20.11 -15.26
N VAL A 494 -17.31 -20.79 -14.84
CA VAL A 494 -16.16 -21.08 -15.70
C VAL A 494 -16.53 -22.23 -16.63
N ILE A 495 -16.39 -22.03 -17.93
CA ILE A 495 -16.52 -23.08 -18.95
C ILE A 495 -15.10 -23.54 -19.28
N GLU A 496 -14.71 -24.73 -18.83
CA GLU A 496 -13.35 -25.25 -19.04
C GLU A 496 -13.12 -25.63 -20.51
N GLU A 497 -14.11 -26.29 -21.13
CA GLU A 497 -14.09 -26.70 -22.54
C GLU A 497 -14.57 -25.57 -23.47
N TYR A 498 -14.21 -24.31 -23.17
CA TYR A 498 -14.75 -23.14 -23.88
C TYR A 498 -14.44 -23.10 -25.38
N LEU A 499 -13.55 -23.94 -25.90
CA LEU A 499 -13.19 -24.01 -27.33
C LEU A 499 -14.10 -24.94 -28.13
N GLU A 500 -14.78 -25.89 -27.49
CA GLU A 500 -15.75 -26.76 -28.17
C GLU A 500 -16.93 -25.92 -28.68
N ASP A 501 -17.27 -26.10 -29.96
CA ASP A 501 -18.38 -25.39 -30.62
C ASP A 501 -18.36 -23.86 -30.43
N SER A 502 -17.17 -23.26 -30.31
CA SER A 502 -17.03 -21.81 -30.08
C SER A 502 -16.02 -21.14 -30.98
N PHE A 503 -15.30 -21.90 -31.82
CA PHE A 503 -14.31 -21.33 -32.71
C PHE A 503 -15.00 -20.47 -33.77
N TRP A 504 -14.93 -19.15 -33.59
CA TRP A 504 -15.76 -18.17 -34.29
C TRP A 504 -15.74 -18.33 -35.82
N LEU A 505 -14.63 -18.81 -36.39
CA LEU A 505 -14.47 -19.01 -37.83
C LEU A 505 -15.45 -20.04 -38.40
N GLU A 506 -15.76 -21.10 -37.66
CA GLU A 506 -16.65 -22.19 -38.11
C GLU A 506 -18.11 -21.71 -38.32
N TYR A 507 -18.49 -20.61 -37.67
CA TYR A 507 -19.81 -20.00 -37.78
C TYR A 507 -19.90 -18.90 -38.86
N THR A 508 -18.79 -18.58 -39.53
CA THR A 508 -18.78 -17.58 -40.61
C THR A 508 -19.27 -18.14 -41.95
N THR A 509 -19.14 -19.45 -42.17
CA THR A 509 -19.65 -20.14 -43.36
C THR A 509 -20.97 -20.82 -43.02
N ARG A 510 -22.09 -20.10 -43.09
CA ARG A 510 -23.39 -20.77 -43.14
C ARG A 510 -23.47 -21.55 -44.45
N PRO A 511 -23.86 -22.85 -44.47
CA PRO A 511 -24.23 -23.51 -45.71
C PRO A 511 -25.35 -22.68 -46.36
N ALA A 512 -25.23 -22.38 -47.65
CA ALA A 512 -26.34 -21.82 -48.40
C ALA A 512 -27.49 -22.84 -48.34
N THR A 513 -28.58 -22.49 -47.65
CA THR A 513 -29.84 -23.24 -47.67
C THR A 513 -30.45 -23.24 -49.06
#